data_AF-A0A2N1NGP4-F1
#
_entry.id   AF-A0A2N1NGP4-F1
#
_cell.length_a   1.000
_cell.length_b   1.000
_cell.length_c   1.000
_cell.angle_alpha   90.00
_cell.angle_beta   90.00
_cell.angle_gamma   90.00
#
_symmetry.space_group_name_H-M   'P 1'
#
loop_
_entity.id
_entity.type
_entity.pdbx_description
1 polymer ?
#
loop_
_entity_poly.entity_id
_entity_poly.type
_entity_poly.pdbx_seq_one_letter_code
_entity_poly.pdbx_strand_id
1 'polypeptide(L)'
;MFDQDTRAEKVIILVTLSNYQNMLRLYANIGNCEVIPLLFSENDLCINDIKSWINVEGGDAQIHEQVKALINETLCFYTNSQFNYNEFCIQLYNGCINNPEVKTFLKTRLGKLDSFIVEKLKDNINLQIKSFIDKFVSLKELFQPGAAVIVDLSDPLLGVKMASELFNIILGIYTRCNLKSSVVEIESYVRKLVVLDEAHKVSLLSSFTLHKQIEIRSF
;
A
#
# COMPACT_ATOMS: atom_id res chain seq x y z
N MET A 1 21.69 4.08 33.14
CA MET A 1 20.84 2.91 33.35
C MET A 1 19.87 2.90 32.17
N PHE A 2 20.13 2.06 31.16
CA PHE A 2 19.25 1.99 29.99
C PHE A 2 17.98 1.26 30.43
N ASP A 3 16.85 1.95 30.30
CA ASP A 3 15.56 1.44 30.70
C ASP A 3 15.25 0.15 29.93
N GLN A 4 14.83 -0.88 30.67
CA GLN A 4 14.80 -2.27 30.24
C GLN A 4 13.48 -2.65 29.53
N ASP A 5 12.70 -1.67 29.05
CA ASP A 5 11.43 -1.93 28.38
C ASP A 5 11.38 -1.24 27.00
N THR A 6 12.19 -1.77 26.08
CA THR A 6 12.21 -1.35 24.66
C THR A 6 11.35 -2.23 23.75
N ARG A 7 10.52 -3.12 24.34
CA ARG A 7 9.62 -3.97 23.56
C ARG A 7 8.40 -3.15 23.18
N ALA A 8 8.08 -3.11 21.88
CA ALA A 8 6.78 -2.58 21.47
C ALA A 8 5.68 -3.33 22.21
N GLU A 9 4.73 -2.59 22.79
CA GLU A 9 3.58 -3.17 23.52
C GLU A 9 2.78 -4.11 22.61
N LYS A 10 2.80 -3.81 21.30
CA LYS A 10 2.12 -4.57 20.25
C LYS A 10 2.96 -4.62 18.98
N VAL A 11 3.05 -5.80 18.38
CA VAL A 11 3.62 -6.01 17.04
C VAL A 11 2.50 -6.38 16.09
N ILE A 12 2.39 -5.67 14.98
CA ILE A 12 1.35 -5.88 13.96
C ILE A 12 2.04 -6.34 12.68
N ILE A 13 1.63 -7.49 12.16
CA ILE A 13 2.12 -8.04 10.91
C ILE A 13 1.05 -7.85 9.84
N LEU A 14 1.32 -6.97 8.87
CA LEU A 14 0.48 -6.75 7.70
C LEU A 14 0.91 -7.69 6.58
N VAL A 15 -0.03 -8.47 6.06
CA VAL A 15 0.26 -9.54 5.10
C VAL A 15 -0.74 -9.55 3.96
N THR A 16 -0.29 -9.87 2.75
CA THR A 16 -1.18 -10.07 1.59
C THR A 16 -2.24 -11.14 1.88
N LEU A 17 -3.44 -11.00 1.29
CA LEU A 17 -4.55 -11.95 1.50
C LEU A 17 -4.18 -13.39 1.12
N SER A 18 -3.44 -13.57 0.03
CA SER A 18 -2.97 -14.86 -0.49
C SER A 18 -2.06 -15.61 0.49
N ASN A 19 -1.26 -14.88 1.27
CA ASN A 19 -0.30 -15.47 2.21
C ASN A 19 -0.79 -15.42 3.68
N TYR A 20 -2.00 -14.90 3.93
CA TYR A 20 -2.51 -14.64 5.27
C TYR A 20 -2.47 -15.89 6.17
N GLN A 21 -2.94 -17.03 5.68
CA GLN A 21 -3.01 -18.26 6.47
C GLN A 21 -1.62 -18.82 6.81
N ASN A 22 -0.65 -18.66 5.92
CA ASN A 22 0.72 -19.10 6.17
C ASN A 22 1.37 -18.22 7.23
N MET A 23 1.22 -16.90 7.12
CA MET A 23 1.78 -15.96 8.09
C MET A 23 1.11 -16.07 9.45
N LEU A 24 -0.21 -16.30 9.50
CA LEU A 24 -0.92 -16.56 10.75
C LEU A 24 -0.30 -17.74 11.51
N ARG A 25 0.14 -18.80 10.80
CA ARG A 25 0.83 -19.95 11.41
C ARG A 25 2.27 -19.62 11.80
N LEU A 26 3.00 -18.91 10.94
CA LEU A 26 4.40 -18.55 11.16
C LEU A 26 4.56 -17.68 12.42
N TYR A 27 3.67 -16.72 12.60
CA TYR A 27 3.70 -15.77 13.72
C TYR A 27 2.92 -16.22 14.96
N ALA A 28 2.24 -17.37 14.93
CA ALA A 28 1.34 -17.85 15.99
C ALA A 28 2.00 -17.95 17.39
N ASN A 29 3.30 -18.25 17.43
CA ASN A 29 4.03 -18.48 18.68
C ASN A 29 4.79 -17.25 19.18
N ILE A 30 4.70 -16.11 18.47
CA ILE A 30 5.33 -14.88 18.89
C ILE A 30 4.33 -14.09 19.75
N GLY A 31 4.64 -13.94 21.03
CA GLY A 31 3.82 -13.16 21.95
C GLY A 31 3.68 -11.71 21.48
N ASN A 32 2.51 -11.11 21.71
CA ASN A 32 2.17 -9.73 21.34
C ASN A 32 2.18 -9.45 19.82
N CYS A 33 2.15 -10.48 18.98
CA CYS A 33 1.98 -10.34 17.53
C CYS A 33 0.52 -10.51 17.11
N GLU A 34 0.05 -9.61 16.25
CA GLU A 34 -1.25 -9.72 15.57
C GLU A 34 -1.05 -9.73 14.06
N VAL A 35 -1.59 -10.74 13.37
CA VAL A 35 -1.53 -10.84 11.91
C VAL A 35 -2.82 -10.28 11.30
N ILE A 36 -2.68 -9.19 10.55
CA ILE A 36 -3.77 -8.42 9.95
C ILE A 36 -3.62 -8.46 8.41
N PRO A 37 -4.72 -8.62 7.66
CA PRO A 37 -4.66 -8.52 6.21
C PRO A 37 -4.24 -7.11 5.77
N LEU A 38 -3.26 -7.03 4.86
CA LEU A 38 -2.86 -5.79 4.22
C LEU A 38 -3.97 -5.35 3.27
N LEU A 39 -4.69 -4.31 3.67
CA LEU A 39 -5.77 -3.69 2.92
C LEU A 39 -5.68 -2.17 3.03
N PHE A 40 -6.20 -1.48 2.05
CA PHE A 40 -6.30 -0.02 1.96
C PHE A 40 -7.77 0.40 1.87
N SER A 41 -8.09 1.60 2.36
CA SER A 41 -9.29 2.30 1.91
C SER A 41 -8.99 2.98 0.57
N GLU A 42 -10.01 3.11 -0.29
CA GLU A 42 -9.92 3.96 -1.49
C GLU A 42 -9.42 5.39 -1.19
N ASN A 43 -9.70 5.89 0.02
CA ASN A 43 -9.29 7.23 0.45
C ASN A 43 -7.82 7.33 0.87
N ASP A 44 -7.15 6.19 1.08
CA ASP A 44 -5.73 6.16 1.42
C ASP A 44 -4.87 6.40 0.18
N LEU A 45 -5.36 6.02 -1.01
CA LEU A 45 -4.66 6.11 -2.28
C LEU A 45 -4.64 7.54 -2.83
N CYS A 46 -3.57 7.87 -3.55
CA CYS A 46 -3.45 9.12 -4.31
C CYS A 46 -3.11 8.86 -5.78
N ILE A 47 -3.14 9.92 -6.57
CA ILE A 47 -2.84 9.88 -8.01
C ILE A 47 -1.49 9.21 -8.30
N ASN A 48 -0.46 9.52 -7.51
CA ASN A 48 0.89 8.98 -7.72
C ASN A 48 0.94 7.47 -7.44
N ASP A 49 0.18 6.99 -6.46
CA ASP A 49 0.07 5.57 -6.13
C ASP A 49 -0.47 4.80 -7.34
N ILE A 50 -1.51 5.34 -8.00
CA ILE A 50 -2.11 4.73 -9.19
C ILE A 50 -1.18 4.77 -10.41
N LYS A 51 -0.51 5.90 -10.66
CA LYS A 51 0.47 6.01 -11.76
C LYS A 51 1.59 4.99 -11.59
N SER A 52 2.10 4.85 -10.37
CA SER A 52 3.16 3.91 -10.04
C SER A 52 2.69 2.47 -10.24
N TRP A 53 1.52 2.13 -9.70
CA TRP A 53 0.93 0.79 -9.79
C TRP A 53 0.67 0.33 -11.23
N ILE A 54 0.25 1.24 -12.11
CA ILE A 54 -0.02 0.87 -13.50
C ILE A 54 1.27 0.77 -14.32
N ASN A 55 2.29 1.56 -13.99
CA ASN A 55 3.59 1.56 -14.68
C ASN A 55 4.50 0.38 -14.33
N VAL A 56 4.05 -0.53 -13.45
CA VAL A 56 4.79 -1.74 -13.11
C VAL A 56 5.00 -2.59 -14.36
N GLU A 57 6.27 -2.81 -14.71
CA GLU A 57 6.69 -3.40 -15.98
C GLU A 57 5.95 -4.71 -16.37
N GLY A 58 5.93 -4.98 -17.67
CA GLY A 58 5.33 -6.15 -18.31
C GLY A 58 4.17 -5.75 -19.23
N GLY A 59 4.08 -6.33 -20.43
CA GLY A 59 3.19 -5.88 -21.50
C GLY A 59 3.96 -5.17 -22.62
N ASP A 60 3.31 -4.96 -23.76
CA ASP A 60 3.89 -4.29 -24.94
C ASP A 60 4.18 -2.80 -24.65
N ALA A 61 5.31 -2.27 -25.15
CA ALA A 61 5.72 -0.89 -24.92
C ALA A 61 4.70 0.13 -25.44
N GLN A 62 4.05 -0.16 -26.58
CA GLN A 62 3.01 0.67 -27.17
C GLN A 62 1.73 0.66 -26.34
N ILE A 63 1.41 -0.47 -25.69
CA ILE A 63 0.29 -0.55 -24.73
C ILE A 63 0.60 0.34 -23.53
N HIS A 64 1.83 0.28 -22.99
CA HIS A 64 2.25 1.13 -21.87
C HIS A 64 2.13 2.62 -22.17
N GLU A 65 2.55 3.06 -23.36
CA GLU A 65 2.44 4.46 -23.77
C GLU A 65 0.98 4.91 -23.89
N GLN A 66 0.13 4.11 -24.52
CA GLN A 66 -1.31 4.38 -24.63
C GLN A 66 -1.96 4.48 -23.24
N VAL A 67 -1.63 3.56 -22.34
CA VAL A 67 -2.12 3.55 -20.96
C VAL A 67 -1.68 4.80 -20.21
N LYS A 68 -0.40 5.18 -20.31
CA LYS A 68 0.13 6.41 -19.70
C LYS A 68 -0.59 7.66 -20.18
N ALA A 69 -0.82 7.76 -21.50
CA ALA A 69 -1.55 8.89 -22.09
C ALA A 69 -2.98 8.97 -21.53
N LEU A 70 -3.70 7.84 -21.53
CA LEU A 70 -5.07 7.76 -21.04
C LEU A 70 -5.19 8.10 -19.53
N ILE A 71 -4.25 7.61 -18.71
CA ILE A 71 -4.22 7.95 -17.28
C ILE A 71 -3.98 9.44 -17.10
N ASN A 72 -3.00 10.01 -17.79
CA ASN A 72 -2.71 11.45 -17.66
C ASN A 72 -3.89 12.31 -18.10
N GLU A 73 -4.60 11.93 -19.17
CA GLU A 73 -5.83 12.59 -19.62
C GLU A 73 -6.94 12.49 -18.56
N THR A 74 -7.19 11.29 -18.04
CA THR A 74 -8.18 11.06 -16.97
C THR A 74 -7.85 11.87 -15.71
N LEU A 75 -6.58 12.04 -15.40
CA LEU A 75 -6.15 12.77 -14.21
C LEU A 75 -6.28 14.29 -14.34
N CYS A 76 -6.40 14.85 -15.55
CA CYS A 76 -6.69 16.28 -15.74
C CYS A 76 -8.01 16.70 -15.08
N PHE A 77 -8.96 15.77 -14.91
CA PHE A 77 -10.23 16.01 -14.22
C PHE A 77 -10.09 16.17 -12.69
N TYR A 78 -8.91 15.88 -12.11
CA TYR A 78 -8.66 15.93 -10.66
C TYR A 78 -7.82 17.14 -10.21
N THR A 79 -7.68 18.16 -11.05
CA THR A 79 -6.81 19.32 -10.78
C THR A 79 -7.20 20.14 -9.54
N ASN A 80 -8.47 20.08 -9.09
CA ASN A 80 -8.99 20.85 -7.96
C ASN A 80 -9.80 20.03 -6.94
N SER A 81 -9.88 18.70 -7.11
CA SER A 81 -10.70 17.82 -6.27
C SER A 81 -9.83 16.80 -5.53
N GLN A 82 -10.32 16.32 -4.38
CA GLN A 82 -9.69 15.20 -3.70
C GLN A 82 -9.78 13.96 -4.59
N PHE A 83 -8.65 13.30 -4.80
CA PHE A 83 -8.60 12.05 -5.56
C PHE A 83 -9.47 10.97 -4.89
N ASN A 84 -10.29 10.29 -5.70
CA ASN A 84 -11.05 9.12 -5.29
C ASN A 84 -10.82 8.01 -6.32
N TYR A 85 -10.40 6.84 -5.84
CA TYR A 85 -10.02 5.72 -6.72
C TYR A 85 -11.20 5.18 -7.53
N ASN A 86 -12.40 5.07 -6.93
CA ASN A 86 -13.58 4.58 -7.63
C ASN A 86 -14.01 5.52 -8.76
N GLU A 87 -14.07 6.82 -8.48
CA GLU A 87 -14.40 7.83 -9.48
C GLU A 87 -13.37 7.83 -10.62
N PHE A 88 -12.09 7.65 -10.29
CA PHE A 88 -11.03 7.52 -11.30
C PHE A 88 -11.27 6.31 -12.21
N CYS A 89 -11.60 5.16 -11.64
CA CYS A 89 -11.91 3.96 -12.42
C CYS A 89 -13.14 4.16 -13.31
N ILE A 90 -14.20 4.78 -12.80
CA ILE A 90 -15.41 5.09 -13.56
C ILE A 90 -15.06 5.98 -14.77
N GLN A 91 -14.33 7.08 -14.55
CA GLN A 91 -13.93 7.98 -15.63
C GLN A 91 -13.03 7.29 -16.66
N LEU A 92 -12.06 6.49 -16.19
CA LEU A 92 -11.14 5.76 -17.05
C LEU A 92 -11.87 4.78 -17.99
N TYR A 93 -12.87 4.05 -17.48
CA TYR A 93 -13.63 3.10 -18.29
C TYR A 93 -14.75 3.75 -19.12
N ASN A 94 -15.31 4.88 -18.65
CA ASN A 94 -16.32 5.66 -19.38
C ASN A 94 -15.72 6.44 -20.56
N GLY A 95 -14.42 6.78 -20.51
CA GLY A 95 -13.69 7.43 -21.60
C GLY A 95 -13.53 6.58 -22.88
N CYS A 96 -14.29 5.49 -23.02
CA CYS A 96 -14.29 4.58 -24.17
C CYS A 96 -12.88 4.13 -24.56
N ILE A 97 -12.31 3.20 -23.79
CA ILE A 97 -11.05 2.53 -24.17
C ILE A 97 -11.30 1.71 -25.45
N ASN A 98 -10.93 2.28 -26.59
CA ASN A 98 -11.19 1.71 -27.91
C ASN A 98 -10.31 0.48 -28.22
N ASN A 99 -9.12 0.41 -27.62
CA ASN A 99 -8.19 -0.70 -27.81
C ASN A 99 -8.48 -1.83 -26.78
N PRO A 100 -8.90 -3.04 -27.21
CA PRO A 100 -9.21 -4.16 -26.31
C PRO A 100 -8.02 -4.64 -25.49
N GLU A 101 -6.80 -4.54 -26.01
CA GLU A 101 -5.58 -4.95 -25.31
C GLU A 101 -5.26 -3.99 -24.17
N VAL A 102 -5.38 -2.68 -24.41
CA VAL A 102 -5.27 -1.64 -23.38
C VAL A 102 -6.33 -1.84 -22.29
N LYS A 103 -7.57 -2.14 -22.68
CA LYS A 103 -8.66 -2.42 -21.72
C LYS A 103 -8.36 -3.66 -20.88
N THR A 104 -7.85 -4.73 -21.50
CA THR A 104 -7.48 -5.97 -20.81
C THR A 104 -6.29 -5.76 -19.87
N PHE A 105 -5.30 -4.98 -20.31
CA PHE A 105 -4.15 -4.60 -19.51
C PHE A 105 -4.58 -3.84 -18.26
N LEU A 106 -5.39 -2.78 -18.41
CA LEU A 106 -5.90 -1.97 -17.31
C LEU A 106 -6.77 -2.79 -16.35
N LYS A 107 -7.67 -3.62 -16.87
CA LYS A 107 -8.50 -4.51 -16.06
C LYS A 107 -7.66 -5.46 -15.22
N THR A 108 -6.59 -6.01 -15.80
CA THR A 108 -5.69 -6.92 -15.07
C THR A 108 -4.90 -6.18 -13.99
N ARG A 109 -4.38 -4.98 -14.28
CA ARG A 109 -3.55 -4.22 -13.35
C ARG A 109 -4.37 -3.62 -12.20
N LEU A 110 -5.48 -2.97 -12.53
CA LEU A 110 -6.39 -2.40 -11.55
C LEU A 110 -7.09 -3.50 -10.76
N GLY A 111 -7.49 -4.61 -11.39
CA GLY A 111 -8.06 -5.76 -10.66
C GLY A 111 -7.10 -6.36 -9.62
N LYS A 112 -5.78 -6.30 -9.84
CA LYS A 112 -4.80 -6.65 -8.81
C LYS A 112 -4.77 -5.63 -7.67
N LEU A 113 -4.87 -4.33 -7.97
CA LEU A 113 -4.96 -3.30 -6.93
C LEU A 113 -6.25 -3.43 -6.12
N ASP A 114 -7.37 -3.69 -6.80
CA ASP A 114 -8.69 -3.88 -6.21
C ASP A 114 -8.67 -4.99 -5.14
N SER A 115 -7.83 -6.01 -5.31
CA SER A 115 -7.66 -7.08 -4.32
C SER A 115 -7.09 -6.62 -2.96
N PHE A 116 -6.53 -5.41 -2.91
CA PHE A 116 -6.05 -4.76 -1.69
C PHE A 116 -6.99 -3.65 -1.19
N ILE A 117 -8.10 -3.35 -1.87
CA ILE A 117 -8.99 -2.24 -1.52
C ILE A 117 -10.27 -2.78 -0.85
N VAL A 118 -10.51 -2.38 0.39
CA VAL A 118 -11.64 -2.86 1.20
C VAL A 118 -12.97 -2.63 0.51
N GLU A 119 -13.18 -1.44 -0.05
CA GLU A 119 -14.41 -1.06 -0.72
C GLU A 119 -14.69 -1.93 -1.95
N LYS A 120 -13.66 -2.36 -2.69
CA LYS A 120 -13.79 -3.27 -3.85
C LYS A 120 -14.09 -4.71 -3.45
N LEU A 121 -13.61 -5.14 -2.28
CA LEU A 121 -13.87 -6.48 -1.77
C LEU A 121 -15.31 -6.64 -1.26
N LYS A 122 -15.97 -5.56 -0.83
CA LYS A 122 -17.38 -5.60 -0.38
C LYS A 122 -18.34 -6.03 -1.48
N ASP A 123 -18.03 -5.75 -2.74
CA ASP A 123 -18.87 -6.08 -3.89
C ASP A 123 -18.89 -7.60 -4.20
N ASN A 124 -17.90 -8.36 -3.73
CA ASN A 124 -17.74 -9.79 -3.99
C ASN A 124 -17.61 -10.59 -2.69
N ILE A 125 -18.58 -10.41 -1.78
CA ILE A 125 -18.46 -10.95 -0.43
C ILE A 125 -18.68 -12.47 -0.41
N ASN A 126 -17.61 -13.21 -0.12
CA ASN A 126 -17.68 -14.58 0.36
C ASN A 126 -17.22 -14.63 1.83
N LEU A 127 -17.41 -15.78 2.51
CA LEU A 127 -17.10 -15.91 3.95
C LEU A 127 -15.64 -15.57 4.27
N GLN A 128 -14.71 -15.93 3.39
CA GLN A 128 -13.29 -15.67 3.58
C GLN A 128 -12.98 -14.18 3.46
N ILE A 129 -13.48 -13.54 2.40
CA ILE A 129 -13.33 -12.10 2.16
C ILE A 129 -13.96 -11.30 3.29
N LYS A 130 -15.13 -11.71 3.78
CA LYS A 130 -15.78 -11.09 4.93
C LYS A 130 -14.87 -11.09 6.16
N SER A 131 -14.22 -12.22 6.46
CA SER A 131 -13.31 -12.33 7.60
C SER A 131 -12.07 -11.41 7.49
N PHE A 132 -11.64 -11.06 6.27
CA PHE A 132 -10.56 -10.10 6.05
C PHE A 132 -11.04 -8.66 6.23
N ILE A 133 -12.22 -8.34 5.68
CA ILE A 133 -12.84 -7.02 5.84
C ILE A 133 -13.14 -6.72 7.31
N ASP A 134 -13.64 -7.70 8.06
CA ASP A 134 -13.94 -7.56 9.49
C ASP A 134 -12.68 -7.29 10.34
N LYS A 135 -11.50 -7.64 9.81
CA LYS A 135 -10.18 -7.38 10.42
C LYS A 135 -9.50 -6.14 9.87
N PHE A 136 -10.16 -5.38 9.00
CA PHE A 136 -9.57 -4.18 8.43
C PHE A 136 -9.32 -3.13 9.52
N VAL A 137 -8.10 -2.62 9.54
CA VAL A 137 -7.70 -1.46 10.34
C VAL A 137 -6.98 -0.50 9.40
N SER A 138 -7.33 0.79 9.45
CA SER A 138 -6.70 1.77 8.57
C SER A 138 -5.20 1.88 8.86
N LEU A 139 -4.38 2.05 7.83
CA LEU A 139 -2.94 2.23 8.04
C LEU A 139 -2.62 3.42 8.95
N LYS A 140 -3.45 4.47 8.90
CA LYS A 140 -3.35 5.63 9.80
C LYS A 140 -3.48 5.25 11.28
N GLU A 141 -4.40 4.35 11.62
CA GLU A 141 -4.57 3.83 12.98
C GLU A 141 -3.42 2.90 13.37
N LEU A 142 -2.94 2.09 12.45
CA LEU A 142 -1.80 1.19 12.66
C LEU A 142 -0.49 1.97 12.88
N PHE A 143 -0.36 3.14 12.28
CA PHE A 143 0.82 3.99 12.41
C PHE A 143 0.82 4.87 13.67
N GLN A 144 -0.11 4.71 14.61
CA GLN A 144 -0.07 5.41 15.91
C GLN A 144 1.10 4.94 16.80
N PRO A 145 1.59 5.77 17.74
CA PRO A 145 2.60 5.39 18.74
C PRO A 145 2.26 4.10 19.51
N GLY A 146 3.28 3.42 20.03
CA GLY A 146 3.11 2.20 20.87
C GLY A 146 3.04 0.88 20.10
N ALA A 147 2.88 0.92 18.77
CA ALA A 147 2.88 -0.28 17.92
C ALA A 147 4.09 -0.33 16.96
N ALA A 148 4.73 -1.49 16.89
CA ALA A 148 5.63 -1.85 15.80
C ALA A 148 4.81 -2.47 14.66
N VAL A 149 4.92 -1.91 13.46
CA VAL A 149 4.22 -2.43 12.27
C VAL A 149 5.25 -3.04 11.32
N ILE A 150 5.08 -4.33 11.03
CA ILE A 150 5.87 -5.07 10.06
C ILE A 150 4.98 -5.32 8.86
N VAL A 151 5.43 -4.93 7.68
CA VAL A 151 4.76 -5.26 6.42
C VAL A 151 5.50 -6.43 5.80
N ASP A 152 4.92 -7.62 5.87
CA ASP A 152 5.51 -8.82 5.27
C ASP A 152 4.96 -9.02 3.85
N LEU A 153 5.82 -8.74 2.88
CA LEU A 153 5.56 -8.90 1.45
C LEU A 153 6.18 -10.18 0.87
N SER A 154 6.55 -11.15 1.72
CA SER A 154 7.13 -12.45 1.34
C SER A 154 6.08 -13.43 0.82
N ASP A 155 5.18 -12.95 -0.05
CA ASP A 155 4.16 -13.75 -0.69
C ASP A 155 4.72 -14.34 -2.00
N PRO A 156 4.78 -15.68 -2.15
CA PRO A 156 5.24 -16.32 -3.39
C PRO A 156 4.43 -15.95 -4.63
N LEU A 157 3.18 -15.50 -4.46
CA LEU A 157 2.30 -15.06 -5.55
C LEU A 157 2.50 -13.57 -5.89
N LEU A 158 3.27 -12.86 -5.08
CA LEU A 158 3.60 -11.45 -5.27
C LEU A 158 4.97 -11.33 -5.95
N GLY A 159 4.97 -10.97 -7.22
CA GLY A 159 6.22 -10.67 -7.94
C GLY A 159 6.95 -9.46 -7.32
N VAL A 160 8.29 -9.47 -7.38
CA VAL A 160 9.19 -8.45 -6.79
C VAL A 160 8.75 -7.02 -7.08
N LYS A 161 8.35 -6.73 -8.33
CA LYS A 161 7.92 -5.38 -8.72
C LYS A 161 6.60 -4.96 -8.06
N MET A 162 5.63 -5.88 -7.95
CA MET A 162 4.38 -5.58 -7.25
C MET A 162 4.61 -5.39 -5.74
N ALA A 163 5.53 -6.17 -5.15
CA ALA A 163 5.94 -5.96 -3.77
C ALA A 163 6.58 -4.59 -3.55
N SER A 164 7.51 -4.18 -4.42
CA SER A 164 8.12 -2.84 -4.37
C SER A 164 7.08 -1.72 -4.44
N GLU A 165 6.00 -1.94 -5.17
CA GLU A 165 4.97 -0.92 -5.42
C GLU A 165 3.96 -0.85 -4.28
N LEU A 166 3.57 -2.01 -3.73
CA LEU A 166 2.83 -2.05 -2.46
C LEU A 166 3.60 -1.34 -1.35
N PHE A 167 4.92 -1.57 -1.27
CA PHE A 167 5.77 -0.87 -0.32
C PHE A 167 5.75 0.65 -0.54
N ASN A 168 5.89 1.12 -1.79
CA ASN A 168 5.84 2.54 -2.11
C ASN A 168 4.49 3.18 -1.74
N ILE A 169 3.37 2.48 -1.97
CA ILE A 169 2.03 2.91 -1.57
C ILE A 169 1.96 3.06 -0.05
N ILE A 170 2.38 2.05 0.71
CA ILE A 170 2.35 2.05 2.17
C ILE A 170 3.22 3.18 2.74
N LEU A 171 4.43 3.35 2.22
CA LEU A 171 5.34 4.43 2.61
C LEU A 171 4.77 5.80 2.28
N GLY A 172 4.09 5.93 1.13
CA GLY A 172 3.39 7.13 0.72
C GLY A 172 2.26 7.48 1.71
N ILE A 173 1.44 6.51 2.08
CA ILE A 173 0.36 6.66 3.07
C ILE A 173 0.93 7.09 4.41
N TYR A 174 1.94 6.38 4.92
CA TYR A 174 2.63 6.71 6.18
C TYR A 174 3.11 8.16 6.20
N THR A 175 3.80 8.59 5.13
CA THR A 175 4.34 9.95 5.01
C THR A 175 3.21 11.00 5.05
N ARG A 176 2.12 10.77 4.32
CA ARG A 176 0.97 11.68 4.29
C ARG A 176 0.22 11.75 5.64
N CYS A 177 0.13 10.63 6.35
CA CYS A 177 -0.47 10.60 7.70
C CYS A 177 0.33 11.44 8.69
N ASN A 178 1.66 11.33 8.67
CA ASN A 178 2.54 12.05 9.60
C ASN A 178 2.61 13.56 9.30
N LEU A 179 2.60 13.97 8.02
CA LEU A 179 2.62 15.39 7.64
C LEU A 179 1.35 16.15 8.06
N LYS A 180 0.20 15.47 8.19
CA LYS A 180 -1.06 16.10 8.63
C LYS A 180 -1.13 16.27 10.15
N SER A 181 -0.32 15.54 10.92
CA SER A 181 -0.33 15.59 12.38
C SER A 181 0.50 16.74 12.96
N SER A 182 1.33 17.40 12.15
CA SER A 182 2.31 18.41 12.61
C SER A 182 1.77 19.85 12.70
N VAL A 183 0.45 20.08 12.61
CA VAL A 183 -0.14 21.43 12.58
C VAL A 183 -0.76 21.87 13.92
N VAL A 184 -0.80 21.03 14.97
CA VAL A 184 -1.31 21.44 16.29
C VAL A 184 -0.41 20.92 17.43
N GLU A 185 0.20 21.89 18.13
CA GLU A 185 0.58 21.97 19.55
C GLU A 185 1.09 20.73 20.33
N ILE A 186 2.35 20.85 20.80
CA ILE A 186 2.91 20.40 22.11
C ILE A 186 2.71 18.91 22.53
N GLU A 187 2.43 17.98 21.62
CA GLU A 187 2.47 16.55 21.96
C GLU A 187 3.83 15.90 21.65
N SER A 188 4.29 15.07 22.60
CA SER A 188 5.53 14.30 22.58
C SER A 188 5.93 13.85 21.17
N TYR A 189 7.09 14.32 20.69
CA TYR A 189 7.64 13.97 19.38
C TYR A 189 7.99 12.47 19.32
N VAL A 190 7.00 11.61 19.09
CA VAL A 190 7.25 10.20 18.79
C VAL A 190 7.76 10.10 17.35
N ARG A 191 9.07 9.91 17.20
CA ARG A 191 9.70 9.64 15.89
C ARG A 191 9.59 8.16 15.59
N LYS A 192 8.86 7.81 14.53
CA LYS A 192 8.84 6.44 14.00
C LYS A 192 9.99 6.20 13.03
N LEU A 193 10.71 5.11 13.23
CA LEU A 193 11.76 4.64 12.33
C LEU A 193 11.17 3.72 11.28
N VAL A 194 11.45 3.99 10.00
CA VAL A 194 11.15 3.07 8.90
C VAL A 194 12.40 2.26 8.61
N VAL A 195 12.34 0.95 8.81
CA VAL A 195 13.40 0.01 8.48
C VAL A 195 12.98 -0.75 7.23
N LEU A 196 13.84 -0.76 6.23
CA LEU A 196 13.63 -1.52 5.01
C LEU A 196 14.55 -2.72 5.00
N ASP A 197 13.95 -3.90 5.16
CA ASP A 197 14.65 -5.15 4.86
C ASP A 197 14.74 -5.34 3.35
N GLU A 198 15.79 -6.02 2.88
CA GLU A 198 15.99 -6.32 1.45
C GLU A 198 15.98 -5.07 0.54
N ALA A 199 16.51 -3.94 1.01
CA ALA A 199 16.44 -2.64 0.33
C ALA A 199 16.94 -2.64 -1.14
N HIS A 200 17.81 -3.57 -1.51
CA HIS A 200 18.30 -3.73 -2.88
C HIS A 200 17.23 -4.23 -3.88
N LYS A 201 16.07 -4.70 -3.41
CA LYS A 201 14.94 -5.18 -4.24
C LYS A 201 13.86 -4.12 -4.46
N VAL A 202 13.94 -2.98 -3.77
CA VAL A 202 12.91 -1.94 -3.78
C VAL A 202 13.38 -0.72 -4.54
N SER A 203 12.60 -0.31 -5.54
CA SER A 203 12.79 0.94 -6.26
C SER A 203 11.96 2.04 -5.59
N LEU A 204 12.63 2.94 -4.87
CA LEU A 204 11.97 4.09 -4.24
C LEU A 204 11.59 5.15 -5.27
N LEU A 205 10.38 5.70 -5.18
CA LEU A 205 9.98 6.86 -5.97
C LEU A 205 10.86 8.08 -5.63
N SER A 206 11.28 8.83 -6.64
CA SER A 206 12.19 9.99 -6.51
C SER A 206 11.64 11.13 -5.66
N SER A 207 10.35 11.10 -5.31
CA SER A 207 9.68 12.07 -4.42
C SER A 207 9.92 11.81 -2.93
N PHE A 208 10.53 10.67 -2.55
CA PHE A 208 10.88 10.39 -1.17
C PHE A 208 12.25 10.96 -0.84
N THR A 209 12.29 12.22 -0.41
CA THR A 209 13.42 12.74 0.35
C THR A 209 13.28 12.27 1.80
N LEU A 210 13.41 10.95 2.05
CA LEU A 210 13.73 10.53 3.41
C LEU A 210 15.09 11.16 3.73
N HIS A 211 15.16 11.96 4.80
CA HIS A 211 16.46 12.22 5.41
C HIS A 211 17.10 10.84 5.62
N LYS A 212 18.17 10.56 4.87
CA LYS A 212 18.89 9.30 4.86
C LYS A 212 19.43 8.99 6.26
N GLN A 213 18.58 8.44 7.10
CA GLN A 213 18.95 7.50 8.15
C GLN A 213 18.32 6.15 7.77
N ILE A 214 18.66 5.68 6.57
CA ILE A 214 18.58 4.26 6.26
C ILE A 214 19.79 3.65 6.98
N GLU A 215 19.62 3.33 8.25
CA GLU A 215 20.63 2.59 9.00
C GLU A 215 20.51 1.12 8.58
N ILE A 216 21.24 0.74 7.53
CA ILE A 216 21.40 -0.67 7.15
C ILE A 216 22.28 -1.31 8.22
N ARG A 217 21.65 -1.90 9.24
CA ARG A 217 22.34 -2.78 10.18
C ARG A 217 22.16 -4.21 9.69
N SER A 218 23.20 -4.72 9.04
CA SER A 218 23.45 -6.15 8.94
C SER A 218 23.76 -6.68 10.34
N PHE A 219 22.88 -7.53 10.89
CA PHE A 219 23.20 -8.36 12.05
C PHE A 219 23.97 -9.60 11.62
#